data_AF-A0A7X7RTY2-F1
#
_entry.id   AF-A0A7X7RTY2-F1
#
_cell.length_a   1.000
_cell.length_b   1.000
_cell.length_c   1.000
_cell.angle_alpha   90.00
_cell.angle_beta   90.00
_cell.angle_gamma   90.00
#
_symmetry.space_group_name_H-M   'P 1'
#
loop_
_entity.id
_entity.type
_entity.pdbx_description
1 polymer ?
#
loop_
_entity_poly.entity_id
_entity_poly.type
_entity_poly.pdbx_seq_one_letter_code
_entity_poly.pdbx_strand_id
1 'polypeptide(L)'
;MRTVNAAQTMQDQPDKDASMKTVVVATHNANKVTEIQSILHTTGWSFISLDALSISDEPIEDADSFIGNARIKAQAAHESTGLAALADDSGLVVDALDGNPGVYSSRYAGDEASDAQNNQKLLRELEGVPKERRTARFACAVVFIDADGKEYVASGTCEGMIAEEPAGSNGFGYDPLFLPADYDGTRSMAELLPAEKNAISHRARALESLRQQLADDHVSVDIQNLAVFDFDGTILEGHSPVLLVYKLYNMGIIPFAPAMRILWWGIRYKLRFSMEQAIVRQRIFRTLVHFPAKEANKLMTDLYHEQLISRLRPKALERIRDHQARGDKVILVSASFEPILEKLMHDVQADDMISTRMEVIDGFYTGNVAGTPPEGEEKLIQLRALADQRYGKDGWQLDWAYGDHFSDRFLIAAAKHPVAVNPGARLQRLATREGWQIEDWSL
;
A
#
# COMPACT_ATOMS: atom_id res chain seq x y z
N MET A 1 -53.39 18.80 10.74
CA MET A 1 -53.49 18.39 9.32
C MET A 1 -52.17 18.80 8.66
N ARG A 2 -51.37 17.82 8.19
CA ARG A 2 -50.14 17.95 7.35
C ARG A 2 -48.93 18.64 8.02
N THR A 3 -47.78 17.99 8.30
CA THR A 3 -46.65 17.58 7.41
C THR A 3 -46.12 18.78 6.59
N VAL A 4 -44.82 19.11 6.47
CA VAL A 4 -43.63 18.31 6.09
C VAL A 4 -42.31 19.11 6.37
N ASN A 5 -41.25 18.39 6.73
CA ASN A 5 -39.78 18.55 6.60
C ASN A 5 -39.06 19.91 6.71
N ALA A 6 -38.16 19.96 7.71
CA ALA A 6 -36.83 20.56 7.57
C ALA A 6 -35.79 19.45 7.78
N ALA A 7 -35.20 18.97 6.69
CA ALA A 7 -33.99 18.16 6.72
C ALA A 7 -32.81 19.08 6.40
N GLN A 8 -31.98 19.39 7.41
CA GLN A 8 -30.58 19.77 7.28
C GLN A 8 -30.02 20.06 8.68
N THR A 9 -29.35 19.07 9.30
CA THR A 9 -28.05 19.23 9.99
C THR A 9 -27.63 17.89 10.61
N MET A 10 -26.74 17.16 9.94
CA MET A 10 -25.77 16.23 10.54
C MET A 10 -24.56 16.29 9.61
N GLN A 11 -23.57 17.14 9.89
CA GLN A 11 -22.38 16.85 10.71
C GLN A 11 -21.66 15.57 10.27
N ASP A 12 -20.43 15.78 9.82
CA ASP A 12 -19.35 14.82 9.64
C ASP A 12 -19.41 13.68 10.67
N GLN A 13 -19.54 12.45 10.18
CA GLN A 13 -19.05 11.27 10.87
C GLN A 13 -18.05 10.57 9.94
N PRO A 14 -16.87 10.17 10.44
CA PRO A 14 -15.93 9.38 9.66
C PRO A 14 -16.53 8.00 9.37
N ASP A 15 -16.39 7.54 8.12
CA ASP A 15 -16.82 6.23 7.64
C ASP A 15 -16.37 5.10 8.59
N LYS A 16 -17.33 4.52 9.31
CA LYS A 16 -17.23 3.21 9.96
C LYS A 16 -17.79 2.18 8.98
N ASP A 17 -16.94 1.55 8.18
CA ASP A 17 -17.09 0.11 7.87
C ASP A 17 -15.82 -0.45 7.20
N ALA A 18 -14.74 -0.57 7.98
CA ALA A 18 -13.84 -1.71 7.82
C ALA A 18 -14.33 -2.73 8.83
N SER A 19 -14.91 -3.85 8.37
CA SER A 19 -15.41 -4.89 9.26
C SER A 19 -14.27 -5.40 10.16
N MET A 20 -14.39 -5.22 11.47
CA MET A 20 -13.41 -5.70 12.45
C MET A 20 -13.27 -7.23 12.37
N LYS A 21 -12.07 -7.76 12.11
CA LYS A 21 -11.78 -9.20 12.17
C LYS A 21 -11.66 -9.63 13.64
N THR A 22 -12.46 -10.60 14.07
CA THR A 22 -12.35 -11.20 15.40
C THR A 22 -11.43 -12.43 15.35
N VAL A 23 -10.43 -12.47 16.22
CA VAL A 23 -9.46 -13.56 16.34
C VAL A 23 -9.55 -14.18 17.73
N VAL A 24 -9.76 -15.49 17.78
CA VAL A 24 -9.75 -16.29 19.02
C VAL A 24 -8.32 -16.64 19.37
N VAL A 25 -7.85 -16.21 20.53
CA VAL A 25 -6.58 -16.68 21.09
C VAL A 25 -6.88 -17.91 21.92
N ALA A 26 -6.33 -19.06 21.52
CA ALA A 26 -6.52 -20.37 22.15
C ALA A 26 -5.79 -20.47 23.50
N THR A 27 -6.18 -19.62 24.45
CA THR A 27 -5.63 -19.56 25.80
C THR A 27 -6.67 -19.04 26.78
N HIS A 28 -6.60 -19.55 28.02
CA HIS A 28 -7.33 -19.04 29.18
C HIS A 28 -6.57 -17.92 29.91
N ASN A 29 -5.33 -17.60 29.49
CA ASN A 29 -4.53 -16.57 30.14
C ASN A 29 -4.80 -15.19 29.53
N ALA A 30 -5.58 -14.35 30.21
CA ALA A 30 -5.88 -12.98 29.77
C ALA A 30 -4.63 -12.10 29.56
N ASN A 31 -3.55 -12.34 30.30
CA ASN A 31 -2.29 -11.61 30.13
C ASN A 31 -1.62 -11.95 28.78
N LYS A 32 -1.71 -13.22 28.34
CA LYS A 32 -1.21 -13.62 27.02
C LYS A 32 -1.96 -12.94 25.88
N VAL A 33 -3.28 -12.80 26.00
CA VAL A 33 -4.08 -12.09 24.98
C VAL A 33 -3.65 -10.64 24.84
N THR A 34 -3.44 -9.97 25.98
CA THR A 34 -2.98 -8.57 26.00
C THR A 34 -1.58 -8.44 25.38
N GLU A 35 -0.66 -9.37 25.70
CA GLU A 35 0.67 -9.43 25.11
C GLU A 35 0.60 -9.60 23.58
N ILE A 36 -0.14 -10.59 23.10
CA ILE A 36 -0.32 -10.87 21.66
C ILE A 36 -0.90 -9.66 20.93
N GLN A 37 -1.96 -9.05 21.49
CA GLN A 37 -2.59 -7.88 20.89
C GLN A 37 -1.62 -6.70 20.79
N SER A 38 -0.79 -6.48 21.81
CA SER A 38 0.20 -5.41 21.81
C SER A 38 1.33 -5.62 20.81
N ILE A 39 1.72 -6.86 20.50
CA ILE A 39 2.84 -7.14 19.58
C ILE A 39 2.38 -7.20 18.13
N LEU A 40 1.23 -7.83 17.82
CA LEU A 40 0.79 -7.98 16.43
C LEU A 40 0.37 -6.65 15.77
N HIS A 41 -0.06 -5.65 16.55
CA HIS A 41 -0.37 -4.29 16.06
C HIS A 41 -1.24 -4.24 14.77
N THR A 42 -2.17 -5.19 14.61
CA THR A 42 -3.04 -5.28 13.43
C THR A 42 -4.21 -4.30 13.54
N THR A 43 -4.28 -3.32 12.63
CA THR A 43 -5.43 -2.43 12.52
C THR A 43 -6.68 -3.20 12.08
N GLY A 44 -7.79 -3.01 12.77
CA GLY A 44 -9.06 -3.66 12.41
C GLY A 44 -9.22 -5.08 12.94
N TRP A 45 -8.35 -5.57 13.84
CA TRP A 45 -8.51 -6.87 14.49
C TRP A 45 -8.91 -6.71 15.97
N SER A 46 -9.68 -7.66 16.48
CA SER A 46 -10.05 -7.78 17.88
C SER A 46 -9.72 -9.18 18.36
N PHE A 47 -9.00 -9.29 19.48
CA PHE A 47 -8.60 -10.57 20.06
C PHE A 47 -9.52 -10.94 21.23
N ILE A 48 -9.95 -12.19 21.29
CA ILE A 48 -10.80 -12.74 22.37
C ILE A 48 -10.21 -14.05 22.90
N SER A 49 -10.29 -14.31 24.20
CA SER A 49 -9.84 -15.56 24.82
C SER A 49 -10.89 -16.67 24.71
N LEU A 50 -10.50 -17.92 25.00
CA LEU A 50 -11.44 -19.03 25.15
C LEU A 50 -12.44 -18.80 26.30
N ASP A 51 -11.99 -18.22 27.41
CA ASP A 51 -12.86 -17.86 28.55
C ASP A 51 -13.96 -16.87 28.15
N ALA A 52 -13.62 -15.87 27.31
CA ALA A 52 -14.60 -14.89 26.84
C ALA A 52 -15.71 -15.53 25.99
N LEU A 53 -15.42 -16.69 25.38
CA LEU A 53 -16.36 -17.50 24.60
C LEU A 53 -17.01 -18.62 25.41
N SER A 54 -16.68 -18.76 26.71
CA SER A 54 -17.15 -19.86 27.56
C SER A 54 -16.81 -21.24 27.01
N ILE A 55 -15.67 -21.38 26.30
CA ILE A 55 -15.15 -22.65 25.81
C ILE A 55 -14.24 -23.22 26.88
N SER A 56 -14.53 -24.41 27.39
CA SER A 56 -13.74 -25.08 28.45
C SER A 56 -13.00 -26.33 27.99
N ASP A 57 -13.30 -26.84 26.80
CA ASP A 57 -12.72 -28.06 26.29
C ASP A 57 -11.32 -27.76 25.73
N GLU A 58 -10.28 -28.28 26.38
CA GLU A 58 -8.91 -28.19 25.89
C GLU A 58 -8.56 -29.44 25.07
N PRO A 59 -7.96 -29.28 23.88
CA PRO A 59 -7.52 -30.42 23.09
C PRO A 59 -6.31 -31.10 23.74
N ILE A 60 -6.14 -32.39 23.48
CA ILE A 60 -4.97 -33.14 23.95
C ILE A 60 -3.74 -32.70 23.12
N GLU A 61 -2.74 -32.14 23.80
CA GLU A 61 -1.44 -31.77 23.21
C GLU A 61 -0.47 -32.96 23.19
N ASP A 62 -0.62 -33.84 22.20
CA ASP A 62 0.17 -35.07 22.05
C ASP A 62 1.27 -35.00 20.98
N ALA A 63 1.54 -33.81 20.42
CA ALA A 63 2.61 -33.65 19.44
C ALA A 63 3.99 -33.60 20.09
N ASP A 64 4.99 -34.03 19.32
CA ASP A 64 6.42 -34.05 19.69
C ASP A 64 7.14 -32.71 19.38
N SER A 65 6.40 -31.68 18.97
CA SER A 65 6.95 -30.38 18.59
C SER A 65 6.05 -29.22 19.03
N PHE A 66 6.66 -28.07 19.31
CA PHE A 66 5.94 -26.84 19.66
C PHE A 66 4.95 -26.43 18.55
N ILE A 67 5.34 -26.54 17.28
CA ILE A 67 4.47 -26.24 16.15
C ILE A 67 3.27 -27.20 16.13
N GLY A 68 3.48 -28.49 16.40
CA GLY A 68 2.41 -29.48 16.47
C GLY A 68 1.37 -29.15 17.54
N ASN A 69 1.81 -28.86 18.77
CA ASN A 69 0.91 -28.50 19.87
C ASN A 69 0.19 -27.17 19.62
N ALA A 70 0.90 -26.15 19.11
CA ALA A 70 0.30 -24.89 18.72
C ALA A 70 -0.77 -25.08 17.64
N ARG A 71 -0.51 -25.94 16.64
CA ARG A 71 -1.48 -26.24 15.58
C ARG A 71 -2.72 -26.94 16.13
N ILE A 72 -2.56 -27.96 16.98
CA ILE A 72 -3.69 -28.66 17.62
C ILE A 72 -4.61 -27.65 18.34
N LYS A 73 -4.02 -26.74 19.13
CA LYS A 73 -4.76 -25.67 19.82
C LYS A 73 -5.48 -24.72 18.86
N ALA A 74 -4.78 -24.21 17.85
CA ALA A 74 -5.35 -23.28 16.89
C ALA A 74 -6.50 -23.91 16.08
N GLN A 75 -6.33 -25.15 15.64
CA GLN A 75 -7.35 -25.91 14.91
C GLN A 75 -8.59 -26.15 15.76
N ALA A 76 -8.43 -26.63 17.00
CA ALA A 76 -9.56 -26.84 17.90
C ALA A 76 -10.36 -25.55 18.15
N ALA A 77 -9.68 -24.41 18.35
CA ALA A 77 -10.32 -23.11 18.51
C ALA A 77 -11.01 -22.63 17.22
N HIS A 78 -10.40 -22.84 16.04
CA HIS A 78 -10.98 -22.49 14.75
C HIS A 78 -12.24 -23.32 14.45
N GLU A 79 -12.16 -24.64 14.61
CA GLU A 79 -13.26 -25.57 14.33
C GLU A 79 -14.46 -25.36 15.27
N SER A 80 -14.22 -25.08 16.54
CA SER A 80 -15.29 -24.87 17.52
C SER A 80 -16.01 -23.52 17.35
N THR A 81 -15.35 -22.51 16.79
CA THR A 81 -15.88 -21.14 16.73
C THR A 81 -16.24 -20.66 15.32
N GLY A 82 -15.62 -21.23 14.28
CA GLY A 82 -15.68 -20.72 12.90
C GLY A 82 -14.97 -19.37 12.70
N LEU A 83 -14.22 -18.89 13.70
CA LEU A 83 -13.48 -17.64 13.66
C LEU A 83 -12.01 -17.88 13.35
N ALA A 84 -11.29 -16.84 12.92
CA ALA A 84 -9.84 -16.90 12.86
C ALA A 84 -9.29 -17.23 14.26
N ALA A 85 -8.27 -18.08 14.35
CA ALA A 85 -7.74 -18.58 15.61
C ALA A 85 -6.21 -18.45 15.66
N LEU A 86 -5.67 -18.13 16.83
CA LEU A 86 -4.24 -18.02 17.10
C LEU A 86 -3.89 -18.83 18.34
N ALA A 87 -2.85 -19.64 18.27
CA ALA A 87 -2.32 -20.37 19.41
C ALA A 87 -0.80 -20.29 19.47
N ASP A 88 -0.24 -20.30 20.68
CA ASP A 88 1.19 -20.44 20.93
C ASP A 88 1.50 -21.71 21.71
N ASP A 89 2.68 -22.29 21.43
CA ASP A 89 3.31 -23.29 22.29
C ASP A 89 4.77 -22.93 22.51
N SER A 90 5.25 -23.09 23.74
CA SER A 90 6.55 -22.57 24.15
C SER A 90 7.23 -23.42 25.20
N GLY A 91 8.56 -23.46 25.18
CA GLY A 91 9.34 -24.19 26.17
C GLY A 91 10.82 -23.85 26.15
N LEU A 92 11.53 -24.43 27.10
CA LEU A 92 12.98 -24.37 27.23
C LEU A 92 13.62 -25.58 26.53
N VAL A 93 14.63 -25.33 25.71
CA VAL A 93 15.43 -26.34 25.02
C VAL A 93 16.87 -26.21 25.48
N VAL A 94 17.44 -27.26 26.06
CA VAL A 94 18.82 -27.24 26.59
C VAL A 94 19.69 -28.20 25.80
N ASP A 95 20.76 -27.68 25.19
CA ASP A 95 21.58 -28.46 24.25
C ASP A 95 22.29 -29.64 24.94
N ALA A 96 22.71 -29.46 26.21
CA ALA A 96 23.34 -30.52 26.99
C ALA A 96 22.39 -31.67 27.39
N LEU A 97 21.08 -31.47 27.27
CA LEU A 97 20.05 -32.44 27.63
C LEU A 97 19.30 -32.97 26.39
N ASP A 98 19.96 -32.94 25.23
CA ASP A 98 19.39 -33.34 23.94
C ASP A 98 18.06 -32.63 23.62
N GLY A 99 17.95 -31.36 24.04
CA GLY A 99 16.79 -30.50 23.82
C GLY A 99 15.70 -30.59 24.88
N ASN A 100 15.84 -31.42 25.91
CA ASN A 100 14.96 -31.40 27.07
C ASN A 100 15.11 -30.09 27.87
N PRO A 101 14.04 -29.59 28.54
CA PRO A 101 12.68 -30.14 28.66
C PRO A 101 11.82 -30.16 27.39
N GLY A 102 12.08 -29.28 26.42
CA GLY A 102 11.32 -29.20 25.17
C GLY A 102 9.83 -28.95 25.40
N VAL A 103 8.97 -29.69 24.68
CA VAL A 103 7.50 -29.63 24.80
C VAL A 103 6.98 -30.02 26.19
N TYR A 104 7.81 -30.67 27.01
CA TYR A 104 7.45 -31.05 28.38
C TYR A 104 7.82 -29.98 29.43
N SER A 105 8.15 -28.76 29.00
CA SER A 105 8.66 -27.69 29.87
C SER A 105 7.79 -27.40 31.09
N SER A 106 6.47 -27.36 30.95
CA SER A 106 5.54 -27.11 32.07
C SER A 106 5.44 -28.28 33.05
N ARG A 107 5.64 -29.51 32.55
CA ARG A 107 5.49 -30.77 33.29
C ARG A 107 6.81 -31.53 33.46
N TYR A 108 7.93 -30.81 33.48
CA TYR A 108 9.25 -31.43 33.37
C TYR A 108 9.57 -32.37 34.54
N ALA A 109 9.11 -32.00 35.74
CA ALA A 109 9.21 -32.79 36.95
C ALA A 109 7.91 -33.59 37.26
N GLY A 110 6.98 -33.69 36.30
CA GLY A 110 5.69 -34.36 36.44
C GLY A 110 4.50 -33.44 36.10
N ASP A 111 3.31 -34.01 35.91
CA ASP A 111 2.12 -33.29 35.43
C ASP A 111 1.64 -32.16 36.36
N GLU A 112 1.91 -32.24 37.66
CA GLU A 112 1.58 -31.21 38.66
C GLU A 112 2.81 -30.47 39.19
N ALA A 113 3.91 -30.46 38.43
CA ALA A 113 5.14 -29.80 38.86
C ALA A 113 5.00 -28.27 38.91
N SER A 114 5.42 -27.69 40.03
CA SER A 114 5.66 -26.25 40.13
C SER A 114 6.92 -25.83 39.39
N ASP A 115 7.01 -24.54 39.03
CA ASP A 115 8.21 -23.92 38.43
C ASP A 115 9.49 -24.23 39.24
N ALA A 116 9.40 -24.20 40.58
CA ALA A 116 10.53 -24.53 41.45
C ALA A 116 10.98 -25.98 41.34
N GLN A 117 10.06 -26.95 41.21
CA GLN A 117 10.38 -28.37 41.03
C GLN A 117 10.99 -28.62 39.64
N ASN A 118 10.46 -27.96 38.61
CA ASN A 118 11.02 -27.99 37.26
C ASN A 118 12.46 -27.44 37.23
N ASN A 119 12.69 -26.29 37.87
CA ASN A 119 14.02 -25.69 38.02
C ASN A 119 14.99 -26.60 38.79
N GLN A 120 14.53 -27.23 39.87
CA GLN A 120 15.36 -28.16 40.66
C GLN A 120 15.74 -29.42 39.86
N LYS A 121 14.81 -29.96 39.05
CA LYS A 121 15.12 -31.09 38.17
C LYS A 121 16.14 -30.69 37.10
N LEU A 122 15.94 -29.54 36.45
CA LEU A 122 16.86 -29.03 35.44
C LEU A 122 18.29 -28.87 36.00
N LEU A 123 18.44 -28.25 37.17
CA LEU A 123 19.76 -28.08 37.79
C LEU A 123 20.44 -29.41 38.14
N ARG A 124 19.67 -30.39 38.65
CA ARG A 124 20.20 -31.73 38.95
C ARG A 124 20.71 -32.46 37.72
N GLU A 125 20.00 -32.38 36.60
CA GLU A 125 20.41 -33.06 35.36
C GLU A 125 21.59 -32.37 34.68
N LEU A 126 21.81 -31.08 34.97
CA LEU A 126 22.97 -30.33 34.51
C LEU A 126 24.14 -30.36 35.51
N GLU A 127 24.07 -31.16 36.58
CA GLU A 127 25.16 -31.29 37.55
C GLU A 127 26.43 -31.83 36.85
N GLY A 128 27.56 -31.13 37.03
CA GLY A 128 28.83 -31.49 36.39
C GLY A 128 28.97 -31.08 34.92
N VAL A 129 27.95 -30.48 34.29
CA VAL A 129 28.06 -29.91 32.94
C VAL A 129 28.80 -28.56 33.01
N PRO A 130 29.96 -28.40 32.32
CA PRO A 130 30.71 -27.14 32.31
C PRO A 130 29.86 -25.99 31.81
N LYS A 131 30.07 -24.79 32.37
CA LYS A 131 29.29 -23.58 32.05
C LYS A 131 29.16 -23.34 30.56
N GLU A 132 30.24 -23.51 29.80
CA GLU A 132 30.31 -23.27 28.35
C GLU A 132 29.41 -24.22 27.54
N ARG A 133 29.00 -25.36 28.13
CA ARG A 133 28.11 -26.35 27.50
C ARG A 133 26.66 -26.24 27.95
N ARG A 134 26.31 -25.27 28.79
CA ARG A 134 24.94 -25.06 29.30
C ARG A 134 24.11 -24.16 28.36
N THR A 135 24.38 -24.20 27.06
CA THR A 135 23.62 -23.42 26.08
C THR A 135 22.17 -23.88 26.04
N ALA A 136 21.26 -22.92 25.96
CA ALA A 136 19.84 -23.16 25.95
C ALA A 136 19.12 -22.07 25.17
N ARG A 137 17.88 -22.36 24.77
CA ARG A 137 16.99 -21.38 24.18
C ARG A 137 15.58 -21.55 24.68
N PHE A 138 14.91 -20.44 24.94
CA PHE A 138 13.46 -20.46 24.92
C PHE A 138 13.00 -20.46 23.47
N ALA A 139 12.07 -21.35 23.13
CA ALA A 139 11.48 -21.45 21.81
C ALA A 139 9.96 -21.23 21.91
N CYS A 140 9.39 -20.47 20.98
CA CYS A 140 7.95 -20.31 20.79
C CYS A 140 7.61 -20.65 19.34
N ALA A 141 6.57 -21.44 19.15
CA ALA A 141 5.85 -21.55 17.89
C ALA A 141 4.48 -20.88 18.04
N VAL A 142 4.08 -20.13 17.01
CA VAL A 142 2.76 -19.53 16.89
C VAL A 142 2.12 -20.05 15.61
N VAL A 143 0.87 -20.50 15.72
CA VAL A 143 0.05 -20.89 14.58
C VAL A 143 -1.17 -19.96 14.53
N PHE A 144 -1.41 -19.37 13.37
CA PHE A 144 -2.61 -18.58 13.09
C PHE A 144 -3.37 -19.23 11.94
N ILE A 145 -4.66 -19.47 12.13
CA ILE A 145 -5.57 -19.99 11.11
C ILE A 145 -6.59 -18.90 10.83
N ASP A 146 -6.62 -18.40 9.60
CA ASP A 146 -7.56 -17.36 9.23
C ASP A 146 -8.99 -17.92 9.05
N ALA A 147 -9.99 -17.05 8.96
CA ALA A 147 -11.40 -17.45 8.85
C ALA A 147 -11.72 -18.29 7.60
N ASP A 148 -10.89 -18.19 6.55
CA ASP A 148 -10.97 -19.02 5.34
C ASP A 148 -10.23 -20.36 5.45
N GLY A 149 -9.62 -20.63 6.61
CA GLY A 149 -8.85 -21.84 6.91
C GLY A 149 -7.37 -21.77 6.51
N LYS A 150 -6.88 -20.62 6.02
CA LYS A 150 -5.46 -20.47 5.69
C LYS A 150 -4.57 -20.48 6.93
N GLU A 151 -3.59 -21.37 6.97
CA GLU A 151 -2.66 -21.54 8.10
C GLU A 151 -1.35 -20.78 7.89
N TYR A 152 -0.92 -20.09 8.94
CA TYR A 152 0.36 -19.40 9.07
C TYR A 152 1.12 -19.96 10.26
N VAL A 153 2.42 -20.19 10.08
CA VAL A 153 3.28 -20.76 11.12
C VAL A 153 4.50 -19.88 11.28
N ALA A 154 4.70 -19.37 12.49
CA ALA A 154 5.86 -18.58 12.85
C ALA A 154 6.54 -19.17 14.07
N SER A 155 7.84 -18.90 14.21
CA SER A 155 8.61 -19.32 15.37
C SER A 155 9.61 -18.26 15.76
N GLY A 156 9.95 -18.21 17.04
CA GLY A 156 10.96 -17.32 17.58
C GLY A 156 11.73 -18.00 18.70
N THR A 157 13.02 -17.68 18.80
CA THR A 157 13.88 -18.16 19.88
C THR A 157 14.53 -17.01 20.63
N CYS A 158 14.80 -17.22 21.91
CA CYS A 158 15.66 -16.37 22.74
C CYS A 158 16.83 -17.25 23.17
N GLU A 159 18.02 -17.00 22.62
CA GLU A 159 19.23 -17.78 22.90
C GLU A 159 19.87 -17.32 24.21
N GLY A 160 20.51 -18.25 24.91
CA GLY A 160 21.14 -17.97 26.20
C GLY A 160 21.81 -19.18 26.80
N MET A 161 21.98 -19.14 28.12
CA MET A 161 22.63 -20.19 28.90
C MET A 161 21.88 -20.45 30.20
N ILE A 162 22.02 -21.64 30.75
CA ILE A 162 21.47 -21.99 32.06
C ILE A 162 22.48 -21.68 33.17
N ALA A 163 22.07 -20.84 34.12
CA ALA A 163 22.83 -20.53 35.33
C ALA A 163 23.00 -21.76 36.23
N GLU A 164 23.94 -21.66 37.17
CA GLU A 164 24.15 -22.70 38.21
C GLU A 164 23.22 -22.51 39.41
N GLU A 165 22.79 -21.26 39.65
CA GLU A 165 21.89 -20.88 40.73
C GLU A 165 20.83 -19.89 40.21
N PRO A 166 19.60 -19.91 40.78
CA PRO A 166 18.56 -18.97 40.39
C PRO A 166 18.86 -17.55 40.89
N ALA A 167 18.59 -16.56 40.05
CA ALA A 167 18.66 -15.14 40.39
C ALA A 167 17.41 -14.40 39.92
N GLY A 168 17.00 -13.35 40.63
CA GLY A 168 15.81 -12.55 40.28
C GLY A 168 14.49 -13.14 40.77
N SER A 169 13.42 -12.35 40.64
CA SER A 169 12.07 -12.67 41.13
C SER A 169 10.95 -12.32 40.16
N ASN A 170 11.26 -11.70 39.02
CA ASN A 170 10.28 -11.37 38.00
C ASN A 170 10.03 -12.58 37.09
N GLY A 171 8.94 -12.56 36.33
CA GLY A 171 8.66 -13.62 35.36
C GLY A 171 8.18 -14.92 36.01
N PHE A 172 8.42 -16.06 35.33
CA PHE A 172 7.90 -17.38 35.72
C PHE A 172 8.73 -18.51 35.10
N GLY A 173 8.45 -19.76 35.48
CA GLY A 173 9.10 -20.94 34.92
C GLY A 173 10.61 -20.95 35.15
N TYR A 174 11.35 -21.08 34.05
CA TYR A 174 12.81 -21.16 34.04
C TYR A 174 13.50 -19.79 34.00
N ASP A 175 12.75 -18.68 34.04
CA ASP A 175 13.31 -17.32 33.98
C ASP A 175 14.44 -17.06 35.01
N PRO A 176 14.36 -17.55 36.27
CA PRO A 176 15.44 -17.33 37.24
C PRO A 176 16.76 -18.02 36.88
N LEU A 177 16.72 -19.03 36.02
CA LEU A 177 17.88 -19.81 35.60
C LEU A 177 18.38 -19.46 34.20
N PHE A 178 17.62 -18.69 33.42
CA PHE A 178 17.95 -18.41 32.03
C PHE A 178 18.69 -17.09 31.89
N LEU A 179 19.92 -17.15 31.37
CA LEU A 179 20.78 -15.99 31.10
C LEU A 179 20.70 -15.65 29.60
N PRO A 180 19.89 -14.65 29.17
CA PRO A 180 19.76 -14.28 27.76
C PRO A 180 21.05 -13.71 27.17
N ALA A 181 21.37 -14.12 25.95
CA ALA A 181 22.55 -13.63 25.21
C ALA A 181 22.47 -12.12 24.92
N ASP A 182 21.25 -11.58 24.71
CA ASP A 182 20.99 -10.15 24.46
C ASP A 182 21.41 -9.22 25.63
N TYR A 183 21.69 -9.77 26.82
CA TYR A 183 22.19 -9.03 28.00
C TYR A 183 23.56 -9.58 28.50
N ASP A 184 24.39 -10.04 27.57
CA ASP A 184 25.73 -10.58 27.81
C ASP A 184 25.76 -11.80 28.75
N GLY A 185 24.61 -12.43 29.01
CA GLY A 185 24.49 -13.55 29.96
C GLY A 185 24.81 -13.19 31.41
N THR A 186 24.69 -11.91 31.79
CA THR A 186 25.07 -11.41 33.12
C THR A 186 23.92 -11.34 34.12
N ARG A 187 22.69 -11.17 33.61
CA ARG A 187 21.45 -11.11 34.38
C ARG A 187 20.57 -12.27 33.96
N SER A 188 19.83 -12.86 34.89
CA SER A 188 18.78 -13.81 34.55
C SER A 188 17.58 -13.08 33.92
N MET A 189 16.76 -13.82 33.17
CA MET A 189 15.49 -13.30 32.64
C MET A 189 14.57 -12.81 33.77
N ALA A 190 14.65 -13.40 34.98
CA ALA A 190 13.90 -12.97 36.16
C ALA A 190 14.45 -11.70 36.85
N GLU A 191 15.64 -11.23 36.46
CA GLU A 191 16.18 -9.93 36.89
C GLU A 191 15.81 -8.79 35.93
N LEU A 192 15.23 -9.11 34.77
CA LEU A 192 14.73 -8.11 33.82
C LEU A 192 13.37 -7.55 34.26
N LEU A 193 13.14 -6.27 33.96
CA LEU A 193 11.81 -5.68 34.03
C LEU A 193 10.89 -6.28 32.95
N PRO A 194 9.56 -6.28 33.12
CA PRO A 194 8.64 -6.83 32.13
C PRO A 194 8.84 -6.25 30.71
N ALA A 195 9.10 -4.95 30.59
CA ALA A 195 9.36 -4.31 29.31
C ALA A 195 10.69 -4.77 28.66
N GLU A 196 11.75 -4.95 29.46
CA GLU A 196 13.04 -5.47 29.00
C GLU A 196 12.88 -6.92 28.49
N LYS A 197 12.20 -7.77 29.27
CA LYS A 197 11.92 -9.16 28.90
C LYS A 197 11.13 -9.24 27.59
N ASN A 198 10.06 -8.46 27.46
CA ASN A 198 9.19 -8.52 26.28
C ASN A 198 9.93 -8.12 24.99
N ALA A 199 10.92 -7.22 25.06
CA ALA A 199 11.69 -6.78 23.90
C ALA A 199 12.57 -7.88 23.29
N ILE A 200 13.00 -8.87 24.09
CA ILE A 200 13.92 -9.92 23.66
C ILE A 200 13.31 -11.32 23.68
N SER A 201 12.02 -11.45 24.03
CA SER A 201 11.40 -12.75 24.25
C SER A 201 11.21 -13.52 22.94
N HIS A 202 11.33 -14.84 23.04
CA HIS A 202 11.02 -15.81 21.99
C HIS A 202 9.61 -15.63 21.42
N ARG A 203 8.61 -15.31 22.27
CA ARG A 203 7.23 -15.02 21.83
C ARG A 203 7.15 -13.74 21.02
N ALA A 204 7.78 -12.65 21.46
CA ALA A 204 7.78 -11.40 20.69
C ALA A 204 8.41 -11.58 19.32
N ARG A 205 9.53 -12.32 19.24
CA ARG A 205 10.16 -12.70 17.97
C ARG A 205 9.25 -13.56 17.08
N ALA A 206 8.52 -14.52 17.66
CA ALA A 206 7.57 -15.35 16.92
C ALA A 206 6.38 -14.55 16.37
N LEU A 207 5.79 -13.67 17.18
CA LEU A 207 4.67 -12.82 16.79
C LEU A 207 5.07 -11.75 15.77
N GLU A 208 6.27 -11.19 15.87
CA GLU A 208 6.79 -10.27 14.85
C GLU A 208 7.04 -11.00 13.51
N SER A 209 7.57 -12.23 13.55
CA SER A 209 7.69 -13.08 12.36
C SER A 209 6.31 -13.38 11.74
N LEU A 210 5.31 -13.70 12.56
CA LEU A 210 3.93 -13.88 12.10
C LEU A 210 3.37 -12.60 11.47
N ARG A 211 3.61 -11.44 12.09
CA ARG A 211 3.19 -10.13 11.57
C ARG A 211 3.76 -9.86 10.19
N GLN A 212 5.03 -10.21 9.96
CA GLN A 212 5.68 -10.09 8.66
C GLN A 212 5.05 -11.03 7.63
N GLN A 213 4.82 -12.31 7.97
CA GLN A 213 4.14 -13.25 7.09
C GLN A 213 2.73 -12.78 6.71
N LEU A 214 1.96 -12.28 7.68
CA LEU A 214 0.62 -11.74 7.43
C LEU A 214 0.66 -10.48 6.56
N ALA A 215 1.66 -9.62 6.73
CA ALA A 215 1.87 -8.48 5.84
C ALA A 215 2.22 -8.95 4.42
N ASP A 216 3.10 -9.93 4.27
CA ASP A 216 3.54 -10.48 2.98
C ASP A 216 2.43 -11.25 2.25
N ASP A 217 1.51 -11.89 2.97
CA ASP A 217 0.32 -12.54 2.39
C ASP A 217 -0.81 -11.54 2.09
N HIS A 218 -0.90 -10.44 2.85
CA HIS A 218 -1.71 -9.28 2.45
C HIS A 218 -1.06 -8.48 1.29
N VAL A 219 0.16 -8.83 0.85
CA VAL A 219 0.85 -8.25 -0.32
C VAL A 219 0.48 -8.95 -1.65
N SER A 220 -0.46 -9.90 -1.67
CA SER A 220 -1.07 -10.36 -2.93
C SER A 220 -2.40 -9.68 -3.27
N VAL A 221 -2.54 -8.38 -3.01
CA VAL A 221 -3.38 -7.54 -3.86
C VAL A 221 -2.48 -7.11 -5.01
N ASP A 222 -2.83 -7.43 -6.24
CA ASP A 222 -2.08 -7.04 -7.44
C ASP A 222 -2.19 -5.51 -7.62
N ILE A 223 -1.46 -4.76 -6.78
CA ILE A 223 -1.48 -3.29 -6.77
C ILE A 223 -0.92 -2.83 -8.11
N GLN A 224 -1.80 -2.26 -8.93
CA GLN A 224 -1.43 -1.78 -10.24
C GLN A 224 -0.56 -0.51 -10.11
N ASN A 225 0.66 -0.57 -10.62
CA ASN A 225 1.52 0.60 -10.74
C ASN A 225 1.01 1.47 -11.89
N LEU A 226 0.67 2.72 -11.61
CA LEU A 226 0.27 3.67 -12.64
C LEU A 226 1.46 4.49 -13.10
N ALA A 227 1.62 4.59 -14.42
CA ALA A 227 2.54 5.49 -15.10
C ALA A 227 1.74 6.52 -15.90
N VAL A 228 1.71 7.75 -15.41
CA VAL A 228 0.82 8.79 -15.92
C VAL A 228 1.59 9.84 -16.72
N PHE A 229 1.13 10.10 -17.94
CA PHE A 229 1.80 11.03 -18.84
C PHE A 229 0.88 12.19 -19.20
N ASP A 230 1.35 13.41 -18.98
CA ASP A 230 0.82 14.55 -19.71
C ASP A 230 1.08 14.42 -21.22
N PHE A 231 0.18 14.97 -22.04
CA PHE A 231 0.32 14.92 -23.50
C PHE A 231 1.08 16.12 -24.08
N ASP A 232 0.59 17.34 -23.84
CA ASP A 232 0.99 18.54 -24.58
C ASP A 232 2.24 19.20 -23.98
N GLY A 233 3.38 19.05 -24.64
CA GLY A 233 4.69 19.52 -24.15
C GLY A 233 5.55 18.37 -23.61
N THR A 234 4.88 17.34 -23.09
CA THR A 234 5.48 16.13 -22.53
C THR A 234 5.66 15.02 -23.57
N ILE A 235 4.58 14.39 -24.07
CA ILE A 235 4.67 13.40 -25.17
C ILE A 235 4.79 14.11 -26.52
N LEU A 236 3.98 15.15 -26.73
CA LEU A 236 3.93 15.94 -27.96
C LEU A 236 4.89 17.12 -27.89
N GLU A 237 5.68 17.36 -28.94
CA GLU A 237 6.38 18.61 -29.11
C GLU A 237 5.42 19.76 -29.51
N GLY A 238 5.03 20.55 -28.51
CA GLY A 238 4.14 21.70 -28.64
C GLY A 238 2.74 21.42 -28.10
N HIS A 239 1.75 22.17 -28.60
CA HIS A 239 0.39 22.15 -28.06
C HIS A 239 -0.63 21.88 -29.16
N SER A 240 -1.35 20.78 -29.01
CA SER A 240 -2.42 20.34 -29.90
C SER A 240 -3.54 21.37 -30.08
N PRO A 241 -3.99 22.17 -29.09
CA PRO A 241 -5.01 23.19 -29.34
C PRO A 241 -4.55 24.30 -30.28
N VAL A 242 -3.26 24.68 -30.23
CA VAL A 242 -2.68 25.70 -31.13
C VAL A 242 -2.62 25.17 -32.56
N LEU A 243 -2.19 23.92 -32.73
CA LEU A 243 -2.10 23.26 -34.02
C LEU A 243 -3.48 23.03 -34.64
N LEU A 244 -4.49 22.72 -33.83
CA LEU A 244 -5.88 22.63 -34.29
C LEU A 244 -6.38 23.96 -34.82
N VAL A 245 -6.14 25.07 -34.11
CA VAL A 245 -6.55 26.41 -34.56
C VAL A 245 -5.84 26.80 -35.85
N TYR A 246 -4.55 26.48 -35.98
CA TYR A 246 -3.81 26.70 -37.21
C TYR A 246 -4.41 25.93 -38.40
N LYS A 247 -4.77 24.65 -38.21
CA LYS A 247 -5.44 23.83 -39.24
C LYS A 247 -6.81 24.41 -39.60
N LEU A 248 -7.64 24.73 -38.61
CA LEU A 248 -8.96 25.32 -38.80
C LEU A 248 -8.90 26.66 -39.55
N TYR A 249 -7.91 27.50 -39.25
CA TYR A 249 -7.69 28.76 -39.98
C TYR A 249 -7.29 28.51 -41.44
N ASN A 250 -6.36 27.59 -41.71
CA ASN A 250 -5.94 27.26 -43.07
C ASN A 250 -7.06 26.64 -43.92
N MET A 251 -8.03 25.99 -43.27
CA MET A 251 -9.24 25.47 -43.92
C MET A 251 -10.33 26.54 -44.12
N GLY A 252 -10.10 27.78 -43.66
CA GLY A 252 -11.07 28.87 -43.74
C GLY A 252 -12.25 28.76 -42.76
N ILE A 253 -12.17 27.86 -41.76
CA ILE A 253 -13.25 27.64 -40.78
C ILE A 253 -13.25 28.74 -39.71
N ILE A 254 -12.07 29.16 -39.24
CA ILE A 254 -11.94 30.23 -38.23
C ILE A 254 -11.54 31.56 -38.91
N PRO A 255 -12.21 32.69 -38.60
CA PRO A 255 -11.83 34.00 -39.12
C PRO A 255 -10.43 34.45 -38.64
N PHE A 256 -9.79 35.32 -39.42
CA PHE A 256 -8.42 35.82 -39.16
C PHE A 256 -8.24 36.40 -37.74
N ALA A 257 -9.14 37.27 -37.28
CA ALA A 257 -8.96 37.96 -36.01
C ALA A 257 -8.99 37.03 -34.77
N PRO A 258 -9.95 36.10 -34.62
CA PRO A 258 -9.90 35.06 -33.58
C PRO A 258 -8.66 34.15 -33.69
N ALA A 259 -8.31 33.70 -34.89
CA ALA A 259 -7.14 32.84 -35.12
C ALA A 259 -5.84 33.53 -34.66
N MET A 260 -5.62 34.78 -35.07
CA MET A 260 -4.42 35.54 -34.69
C MET A 260 -4.32 35.79 -33.19
N ARG A 261 -5.44 35.95 -32.47
CA ARG A 261 -5.42 36.06 -31.00
C ARG A 261 -4.94 34.78 -30.32
N ILE A 262 -5.34 33.62 -30.84
CA ILE A 262 -4.95 32.31 -30.29
C ILE A 262 -3.51 31.95 -30.69
N LEU A 263 -3.10 32.27 -31.92
CA LEU A 263 -1.70 32.12 -32.36
C LEU A 263 -0.78 33.03 -31.55
N TRP A 264 -1.19 34.28 -31.30
CA TRP A 264 -0.46 35.19 -30.41
C TRP A 264 -0.35 34.65 -28.99
N TRP A 265 -1.39 33.98 -28.48
CA TRP A 265 -1.32 33.25 -27.22
C TRP A 265 -0.26 32.13 -27.26
N GLY A 266 -0.24 31.30 -28.31
CA GLY A 266 0.77 30.25 -28.47
C GLY A 266 2.20 30.79 -28.48
N ILE A 267 2.42 31.95 -29.12
CA ILE A 267 3.71 32.66 -29.10
C ILE A 267 4.06 33.14 -27.69
N ARG A 268 3.13 33.79 -26.98
CA ARG A 268 3.36 34.27 -25.60
C ARG A 268 3.63 33.12 -24.62
N TYR A 269 2.99 31.98 -24.84
CA TYR A 269 3.22 30.76 -24.08
C TYR A 269 4.63 30.22 -24.34
N LYS A 270 5.06 30.12 -25.61
CA LYS A 270 6.44 29.72 -25.96
C LYS A 270 7.49 30.66 -25.33
N LEU A 271 7.13 31.93 -25.14
CA LEU A 271 7.92 32.93 -24.41
C LEU A 271 7.79 32.87 -22.88
N ARG A 272 7.14 31.82 -22.33
CA ARG A 272 7.05 31.46 -20.89
C ARG A 272 6.34 32.48 -19.99
N PHE A 273 5.40 33.28 -20.53
CA PHE A 273 4.52 34.14 -19.70
C PHE A 273 3.36 33.31 -19.11
N SER A 274 3.13 33.37 -17.78
CA SER A 274 2.02 32.62 -17.15
C SER A 274 0.67 33.26 -17.41
N MET A 275 -0.28 32.49 -17.94
CA MET A 275 -1.67 32.90 -18.13
C MET A 275 -2.64 31.72 -17.98
N GLU A 276 -3.90 32.01 -17.72
CA GLU A 276 -4.99 31.03 -17.53
C GLU A 276 -5.30 30.28 -18.83
N GLN A 277 -5.07 28.96 -18.86
CA GLN A 277 -5.36 28.14 -20.05
C GLN A 277 -6.86 28.01 -20.31
N ALA A 278 -7.68 28.09 -19.25
CA ALA A 278 -9.14 27.98 -19.30
C ALA A 278 -9.81 28.98 -20.26
N ILE A 279 -9.37 30.25 -20.28
CA ILE A 279 -9.97 31.30 -21.13
C ILE A 279 -9.71 31.02 -22.61
N VAL A 280 -8.50 30.57 -22.96
CA VAL A 280 -8.15 30.31 -24.36
C VAL A 280 -8.81 29.04 -24.84
N ARG A 281 -8.84 28.00 -24.01
CA ARG A 281 -9.57 26.77 -24.27
C ARG A 281 -11.04 27.05 -24.57
N GLN A 282 -11.73 27.82 -23.73
CA GLN A 282 -13.13 28.20 -23.95
C GLN A 282 -13.33 28.99 -25.26
N ARG A 283 -12.34 29.80 -25.67
CA ARG A 283 -12.38 30.50 -26.96
C ARG A 283 -12.23 29.55 -28.14
N ILE A 284 -11.32 28.57 -28.07
CA ILE A 284 -11.15 27.55 -29.11
C ILE A 284 -12.43 26.71 -29.22
N PHE A 285 -13.00 26.29 -28.08
CA PHE A 285 -14.24 25.50 -28.04
C PHE A 285 -15.42 26.27 -28.64
N ARG A 286 -15.51 27.57 -28.36
CA ARG A 286 -16.53 28.44 -28.98
C ARG A 286 -16.42 28.54 -30.51
N THR A 287 -15.24 28.33 -31.09
CA THR A 287 -15.10 28.33 -32.56
C THR A 287 -15.68 27.09 -33.22
N LEU A 288 -15.94 26.03 -32.45
CA LEU A 288 -16.53 24.78 -32.94
C LEU A 288 -18.04 24.69 -32.63
N VAL A 289 -18.65 25.73 -32.07
CA VAL A 289 -20.10 25.78 -31.81
C VAL A 289 -20.85 25.67 -33.13
N HIS A 290 -21.91 24.84 -33.14
CA HIS A 290 -22.71 24.53 -34.34
C HIS A 290 -21.99 23.71 -35.42
N PHE A 291 -20.77 23.23 -35.17
CA PHE A 291 -20.14 22.24 -36.03
C PHE A 291 -20.70 20.84 -35.70
N PRO A 292 -21.04 20.00 -36.71
CA PRO A 292 -21.40 18.61 -36.45
C PRO A 292 -20.27 17.91 -35.69
N ALA A 293 -20.58 17.30 -34.54
CA ALA A 293 -19.59 16.69 -33.66
C ALA A 293 -18.77 15.62 -34.39
N LYS A 294 -19.41 14.86 -35.29
CA LYS A 294 -18.75 13.85 -36.12
C LYS A 294 -17.69 14.45 -37.05
N GLU A 295 -17.97 15.61 -37.66
CA GLU A 295 -17.03 16.29 -38.56
C GLU A 295 -15.88 16.93 -37.78
N ALA A 296 -16.18 17.53 -36.63
CA ALA A 296 -15.16 18.08 -35.73
C ALA A 296 -14.21 16.98 -35.21
N ASN A 297 -14.76 15.84 -34.77
CA ASN A 297 -13.97 14.68 -34.33
C ASN A 297 -13.09 14.13 -35.46
N LYS A 298 -13.64 14.05 -36.68
CA LYS A 298 -12.86 13.64 -37.86
C LYS A 298 -11.72 14.61 -38.11
N LEU A 299 -11.96 15.92 -38.05
CA LEU A 299 -10.92 16.92 -38.26
C LEU A 299 -9.77 16.80 -37.24
N MET A 300 -10.11 16.56 -35.97
CA MET A 300 -9.14 16.34 -34.89
C MET A 300 -8.34 15.03 -35.10
N THR A 301 -9.02 13.97 -35.54
CA THR A 301 -8.36 12.71 -35.93
C THR A 301 -7.40 12.93 -37.12
N ASP A 302 -7.84 13.65 -38.15
CA ASP A 302 -7.01 13.97 -39.31
C ASP A 302 -5.81 14.83 -38.91
N LEU A 303 -6.00 15.79 -37.98
CA LEU A 303 -4.88 16.59 -37.43
C LEU A 303 -3.84 15.69 -36.76
N TYR A 304 -4.29 14.70 -35.99
CA TYR A 304 -3.39 13.76 -35.32
C TYR A 304 -2.51 13.02 -36.33
N HIS A 305 -3.12 12.36 -37.31
CA HIS A 305 -2.41 11.56 -38.31
C HIS A 305 -1.52 12.39 -39.25
N GLU A 306 -1.96 13.60 -39.62
CA GLU A 306 -1.22 14.42 -40.58
C GLU A 306 -0.08 15.24 -39.95
N GLN A 307 -0.21 15.66 -38.69
CA GLN A 307 0.69 16.68 -38.10
C GLN A 307 1.19 16.35 -36.70
N LEU A 308 0.40 15.70 -35.85
CA LEU A 308 0.81 15.47 -34.45
C LEU A 308 1.72 14.25 -34.32
N ILE A 309 1.48 13.20 -35.10
CA ILE A 309 2.27 11.95 -35.02
C ILE A 309 3.76 12.19 -35.26
N SER A 310 4.12 13.06 -36.20
CA SER A 310 5.52 13.40 -36.51
C SER A 310 6.18 14.30 -35.46
N ARG A 311 5.43 14.75 -34.46
CA ARG A 311 5.89 15.60 -33.35
C ARG A 311 5.91 14.86 -32.02
N LEU A 312 5.54 13.57 -31.99
CA LEU A 312 5.67 12.76 -30.79
C LEU A 312 7.15 12.56 -30.49
N ARG A 313 7.56 12.81 -29.25
CA ARG A 313 8.96 12.68 -28.83
C ARG A 313 9.37 11.21 -28.80
N PRO A 314 10.45 10.80 -29.49
CA PRO A 314 10.90 9.41 -29.48
C PRO A 314 11.13 8.85 -28.06
N LYS A 315 11.73 9.64 -27.16
CA LYS A 315 11.95 9.26 -25.76
C LYS A 315 10.67 9.05 -24.96
N ALA A 316 9.61 9.80 -25.26
CA ALA A 316 8.32 9.60 -24.60
C ALA A 316 7.74 8.23 -24.98
N LEU A 317 7.83 7.86 -26.26
CA LEU A 317 7.36 6.56 -26.75
C LEU A 317 8.21 5.41 -26.21
N GLU A 318 9.53 5.60 -26.08
CA GLU A 318 10.42 4.65 -25.42
C GLU A 318 10.03 4.45 -23.96
N ARG A 319 9.86 5.55 -23.20
CA ARG A 319 9.48 5.47 -21.80
C ARG A 319 8.14 4.76 -21.60
N ILE A 320 7.14 5.04 -22.44
CA ILE A 320 5.85 4.33 -22.41
C ILE A 320 6.04 2.82 -22.59
N ARG A 321 6.87 2.40 -23.57
CA ARG A 321 7.18 0.98 -23.78
C ARG A 321 7.90 0.35 -22.61
N ASP A 322 8.82 1.07 -21.97
CA ASP A 322 9.53 0.57 -20.78
C ASP A 322 8.55 0.31 -19.63
N HIS A 323 7.60 1.21 -19.41
CA HIS A 323 6.53 1.02 -18.42
C HIS A 323 5.67 -0.20 -18.73
N GLN A 324 5.22 -0.34 -19.98
CA GLN A 324 4.44 -1.50 -20.42
C GLN A 324 5.20 -2.81 -20.24
N ALA A 325 6.51 -2.83 -20.55
CA ALA A 325 7.36 -4.01 -20.37
C ALA A 325 7.54 -4.41 -18.90
N ARG A 326 7.39 -3.46 -17.96
CA ARG A 326 7.40 -3.72 -16.51
C ARG A 326 6.03 -4.13 -15.96
N GLY A 327 4.98 -4.06 -16.77
CA GLY A 327 3.60 -4.31 -16.34
C GLY A 327 2.90 -3.09 -15.72
N ASP A 328 3.49 -1.89 -15.82
CA ASP A 328 2.85 -0.66 -15.34
C ASP A 328 1.64 -0.32 -16.23
N LYS A 329 0.56 0.17 -15.61
CA LYS A 329 -0.62 0.69 -16.30
C LYS A 329 -0.38 2.11 -16.79
N VAL A 330 -0.39 2.29 -18.10
CA VAL A 330 -0.10 3.58 -18.73
C VAL A 330 -1.37 4.39 -18.89
N ILE A 331 -1.41 5.59 -18.32
CA ILE A 331 -2.56 6.50 -18.40
C ILE A 331 -2.14 7.83 -19.04
N LEU A 332 -2.89 8.27 -20.04
CA LEU A 332 -2.68 9.55 -20.71
C LEU A 332 -3.59 10.62 -20.10
N VAL A 333 -3.06 11.77 -19.70
CA VAL A 333 -3.85 12.84 -19.06
C VAL A 333 -3.61 14.18 -19.74
N SER A 334 -4.63 14.78 -20.33
CA SER A 334 -4.48 16.09 -20.99
C SER A 334 -5.74 16.94 -20.94
N ALA A 335 -5.57 18.25 -20.76
CA ALA A 335 -6.65 19.21 -20.94
C ALA A 335 -7.04 19.45 -22.42
N SER A 336 -6.50 18.67 -23.35
CA SER A 336 -6.83 18.71 -24.79
C SER A 336 -8.05 17.85 -25.12
N PHE A 337 -8.43 17.86 -26.41
CA PHE A 337 -9.64 17.24 -26.92
C PHE A 337 -9.55 15.71 -26.95
N GLU A 338 -10.60 15.06 -26.47
CA GLU A 338 -10.77 13.61 -26.44
C GLU A 338 -10.40 12.89 -27.77
N PRO A 339 -10.89 13.31 -28.97
CA PRO A 339 -10.60 12.55 -30.19
C PRO A 339 -9.13 12.51 -30.59
N ILE A 340 -8.33 13.49 -30.15
CA ILE A 340 -6.87 13.50 -30.39
C ILE A 340 -6.21 12.48 -29.46
N LEU A 341 -6.59 12.51 -28.18
CA LEU A 341 -5.99 11.68 -27.16
C LEU A 341 -6.37 10.20 -27.33
N GLU A 342 -7.59 9.91 -27.79
CA GLU A 342 -8.03 8.56 -28.18
C GLU A 342 -7.12 7.92 -29.24
N LYS A 343 -6.70 8.71 -30.24
CA LYS A 343 -5.80 8.21 -31.29
C LYS A 343 -4.42 7.89 -30.75
N LEU A 344 -3.89 8.77 -29.90
CA LEU A 344 -2.63 8.50 -29.22
C LEU A 344 -2.73 7.25 -28.34
N MET A 345 -3.78 7.15 -27.52
CA MET A 345 -4.00 6.01 -26.62
C MET A 345 -3.99 4.69 -27.38
N HIS A 346 -4.67 4.63 -28.53
CA HIS A 346 -4.66 3.47 -29.40
C HIS A 346 -3.27 3.17 -29.98
N ASP A 347 -2.58 4.18 -30.52
CA ASP A 347 -1.30 4.00 -31.21
C ASP A 347 -0.17 3.59 -30.25
N VAL A 348 -0.19 4.06 -29.00
CA VAL A 348 0.77 3.67 -27.96
C VAL A 348 0.29 2.52 -27.09
N GLN A 349 -0.94 2.04 -27.28
CA GLN A 349 -1.58 1.00 -26.45
C GLN A 349 -1.59 1.35 -24.95
N ALA A 350 -1.95 2.59 -24.62
CA ALA A 350 -2.17 2.98 -23.23
C ALA A 350 -3.47 2.36 -22.68
N ASP A 351 -3.49 2.05 -21.39
CA ASP A 351 -4.60 1.34 -20.73
C ASP A 351 -5.84 2.24 -20.59
N ASP A 352 -5.64 3.52 -20.27
CA ASP A 352 -6.73 4.49 -20.07
C ASP A 352 -6.29 5.92 -20.43
N MET A 353 -7.28 6.83 -20.51
CA MET A 353 -7.05 8.25 -20.74
C MET A 353 -7.99 9.16 -19.94
N ILE A 354 -7.54 10.39 -19.70
CA ILE A 354 -8.32 11.49 -19.11
C ILE A 354 -8.15 12.70 -20.02
N SER A 355 -9.26 13.18 -20.59
CA SER A 355 -9.26 14.25 -21.58
C SER A 355 -10.39 15.25 -21.37
N THR A 356 -10.32 16.39 -22.05
CA THR A 356 -11.44 17.33 -22.11
C THR A 356 -12.49 16.84 -23.12
N ARG A 357 -13.69 16.55 -22.62
CA ARG A 357 -14.84 16.14 -23.45
C ARG A 357 -15.74 17.31 -23.78
N MET A 358 -16.10 17.44 -25.05
CA MET A 358 -17.02 18.49 -25.51
C MET A 358 -18.47 18.08 -25.25
N GLU A 359 -19.30 19.02 -24.79
CA GLU A 359 -20.74 18.79 -24.67
C GLU A 359 -21.37 18.74 -26.08
N VAL A 360 -22.17 17.69 -26.31
CA VAL A 360 -22.88 17.43 -27.57
C VAL A 360 -24.37 17.43 -27.33
N ILE A 361 -25.11 18.27 -28.06
CA ILE A 361 -26.58 18.29 -28.07
C ILE A 361 -27.04 18.16 -29.53
N ASP A 362 -27.96 17.23 -29.78
CA ASP A 362 -28.51 16.93 -31.12
C ASP A 362 -27.45 16.67 -32.20
N GLY A 363 -26.29 16.12 -31.80
CA GLY A 363 -25.17 15.82 -32.70
C GLY A 363 -24.23 17.00 -32.99
N PHE A 364 -24.41 18.14 -32.34
CA PHE A 364 -23.57 19.34 -32.50
C PHE A 364 -22.86 19.70 -31.22
N TYR A 365 -21.66 20.28 -31.36
CA TYR A 365 -20.96 20.87 -30.22
C TYR A 365 -21.65 22.15 -29.73
N THR A 366 -21.84 22.25 -28.43
CA THR A 366 -22.43 23.43 -27.77
C THR A 366 -21.41 24.53 -27.49
N GLY A 367 -20.11 24.19 -27.55
CA GLY A 367 -19.00 25.06 -27.14
C GLY A 367 -18.68 25.01 -25.65
N ASN A 368 -19.43 24.21 -24.87
CA ASN A 368 -19.14 23.93 -23.47
C ASN A 368 -18.38 22.60 -23.31
N VAL A 369 -17.77 22.43 -22.15
CA VAL A 369 -17.13 21.17 -21.74
C VAL A 369 -18.12 20.34 -20.95
N ALA A 370 -18.16 19.04 -21.22
CA ALA A 370 -18.83 18.08 -20.36
C ALA A 370 -17.95 17.79 -19.13
N GLY A 371 -18.36 18.30 -17.96
CA GLY A 371 -17.62 18.17 -16.71
C GLY A 371 -16.46 19.16 -16.55
N THR A 372 -15.56 18.87 -15.62
CA THR A 372 -14.40 19.72 -15.34
C THR A 372 -13.23 19.29 -16.24
N PRO A 373 -12.53 20.22 -16.93
CA PRO A 373 -11.31 19.90 -17.66
C PRO A 373 -10.19 19.41 -16.73
N PRO A 374 -9.39 18.40 -17.12
CA PRO A 374 -8.28 17.88 -16.31
C PRO A 374 -7.08 18.85 -16.35
N GLU A 375 -7.17 19.92 -15.57
CA GLU A 375 -6.13 20.96 -15.45
C GLU A 375 -5.79 21.20 -13.97
N GLY A 376 -4.49 21.35 -13.68
CA GLY A 376 -4.08 21.61 -12.30
C GLY A 376 -4.31 20.41 -11.39
N GLU A 377 -4.93 20.66 -10.23
CA GLU A 377 -5.28 19.64 -9.25
C GLU A 377 -6.33 18.67 -9.77
N GLU A 378 -7.19 19.13 -10.69
CA GLU A 378 -8.25 18.32 -11.27
C GLU A 378 -7.70 17.09 -12.01
N LYS A 379 -6.48 17.17 -12.58
CA LYS A 379 -5.80 15.99 -13.16
C LYS A 379 -5.67 14.85 -12.15
N LEU A 380 -5.25 15.18 -10.92
CA LEU A 380 -5.06 14.20 -9.85
C LEU A 380 -6.40 13.68 -9.31
N ILE A 381 -7.40 14.56 -9.18
CA ILE A 381 -8.76 14.19 -8.74
C ILE A 381 -9.37 13.18 -9.72
N GLN A 382 -9.32 13.48 -11.02
CA GLN A 382 -9.88 12.59 -12.05
C GLN A 382 -9.09 11.30 -12.19
N LEU A 383 -7.75 11.35 -12.04
CA LEU A 383 -6.92 10.15 -12.00
C LEU A 383 -7.32 9.22 -10.85
N ARG A 384 -7.50 9.76 -9.64
CA ARG A 384 -7.94 8.98 -8.48
C ARG A 384 -9.32 8.37 -8.73
N ALA A 385 -10.27 9.15 -9.21
CA ALA A 385 -11.62 8.65 -9.51
C ALA A 385 -11.60 7.52 -10.56
N LEU A 386 -10.82 7.68 -11.63
CA LEU A 386 -10.65 6.67 -12.67
C LEU A 386 -9.99 5.39 -12.11
N ALA A 387 -8.90 5.53 -11.37
CA ALA A 387 -8.15 4.41 -10.84
C ALA A 387 -8.92 3.66 -9.73
N ASP A 388 -9.62 4.37 -8.85
CA ASP A 388 -10.50 3.77 -7.84
C ASP A 388 -11.63 2.98 -8.50
N GLN A 389 -12.20 3.51 -9.59
CA GLN A 389 -13.24 2.81 -10.35
C GLN A 389 -12.69 1.56 -11.04
N ARG A 390 -11.45 1.59 -11.53
CA ARG A 390 -10.86 0.54 -12.36
C ARG A 390 -10.22 -0.58 -11.55
N TYR A 391 -9.54 -0.22 -10.47
CA TYR A 391 -8.66 -1.09 -9.70
C TYR A 391 -9.09 -1.22 -8.23
N GLY A 392 -10.07 -0.43 -7.77
CA GLY A 392 -10.47 -0.35 -6.36
C GLY A 392 -9.57 0.60 -5.57
N LYS A 393 -10.07 1.16 -4.46
CA LYS A 393 -9.38 2.22 -3.68
C LYS A 393 -7.97 1.84 -3.22
N ASP A 394 -7.73 0.57 -2.95
CA ASP A 394 -6.44 0.05 -2.47
C ASP A 394 -5.72 -0.83 -3.51
N GLY A 395 -6.23 -0.91 -4.73
CA GLY A 395 -5.71 -1.79 -5.79
C GLY A 395 -4.77 -1.12 -6.78
N TRP A 396 -4.34 0.11 -6.53
CA TRP A 396 -3.42 0.84 -7.40
C TRP A 396 -2.53 1.79 -6.61
N GLN A 397 -1.42 2.20 -7.24
CA GLN A 397 -0.59 3.28 -6.73
C GLN A 397 -0.05 4.14 -7.87
N LEU A 398 0.05 5.45 -7.63
CA LEU A 398 0.70 6.36 -8.58
C LEU A 398 2.22 6.20 -8.45
N ASP A 399 2.80 5.37 -9.31
CA ASP A 399 4.24 5.12 -9.27
C ASP A 399 5.01 6.20 -10.02
N TRP A 400 4.62 6.51 -11.28
CA TRP A 400 5.29 7.52 -12.09
C TRP A 400 4.34 8.58 -12.61
N ALA A 401 4.80 9.82 -12.66
CA ALA A 401 4.10 10.91 -13.30
C ALA A 401 5.06 11.83 -14.08
N TYR A 402 4.69 12.13 -15.32
CA TYR A 402 5.47 12.92 -16.27
C TYR A 402 4.70 14.17 -16.70
N GLY A 403 5.32 15.34 -16.60
CA GLY A 403 4.75 16.59 -17.10
C GLY A 403 5.78 17.71 -17.32
N ASP A 404 5.46 18.68 -18.18
CA ASP A 404 6.34 19.80 -18.53
C ASP A 404 5.91 21.14 -17.91
N HIS A 405 4.63 21.26 -17.52
CA HIS A 405 4.05 22.52 -17.12
C HIS A 405 3.77 22.60 -15.61
N PHE A 406 3.78 23.83 -15.06
CA PHE A 406 3.54 24.06 -13.63
C PHE A 406 2.13 23.66 -13.17
N SER A 407 1.16 23.53 -14.08
CA SER A 407 -0.16 22.98 -13.78
C SER A 407 -0.07 21.54 -13.29
N ASP A 408 0.91 20.76 -13.78
CA ASP A 408 1.00 19.32 -13.53
C ASP A 408 1.63 19.01 -12.18
N ARG A 409 2.06 20.04 -11.44
CA ARG A 409 2.74 19.91 -10.14
C ARG A 409 2.00 19.02 -9.15
N PHE A 410 0.66 19.03 -9.13
CA PHE A 410 -0.10 18.21 -8.19
C PHE A 410 -0.08 16.73 -8.57
N LEU A 411 -0.21 16.45 -9.87
CA LEU A 411 -0.09 15.09 -10.40
C LEU A 411 1.34 14.57 -10.20
N ILE A 412 2.35 15.35 -10.57
CA ILE A 412 3.76 14.98 -10.43
C ILE A 412 4.12 14.76 -8.96
N ALA A 413 3.78 15.71 -8.07
CA ALA A 413 4.09 15.61 -6.64
C ALA A 413 3.45 14.41 -5.94
N ALA A 414 2.35 13.88 -6.47
CA ALA A 414 1.65 12.74 -5.89
C ALA A 414 2.27 11.38 -6.26
N ALA A 415 3.18 11.34 -7.24
CA ALA A 415 3.83 10.11 -7.68
C ALA A 415 5.02 9.75 -6.81
N LYS A 416 5.30 8.44 -6.67
CA LYS A 416 6.53 7.94 -6.03
C LYS A 416 7.78 8.40 -6.78
N HIS A 417 7.70 8.42 -8.10
CA HIS A 417 8.74 8.83 -9.02
C HIS A 417 8.27 10.05 -9.83
N PRO A 418 8.42 11.26 -9.26
CA PRO A 418 8.04 12.51 -9.92
C PRO A 418 9.05 12.90 -11.00
N VAL A 419 8.58 13.08 -12.24
CA VAL A 419 9.43 13.44 -13.39
C VAL A 419 8.95 14.71 -14.08
N ALA A 420 9.80 15.75 -14.05
CA ALA A 420 9.61 16.98 -14.80
C ALA A 420 10.33 16.88 -16.16
N VAL A 421 9.57 16.85 -17.25
CA VAL A 421 10.10 16.67 -18.62
C VAL A 421 10.20 18.02 -19.31
N ASN A 422 11.38 18.37 -19.83
CA ASN A 422 11.63 19.65 -20.51
C ASN A 422 11.02 20.88 -19.78
N PRO A 423 11.10 20.97 -18.44
CA PRO A 423 10.15 21.78 -17.70
C PRO A 423 10.31 23.28 -17.91
N GLY A 424 9.18 23.99 -17.88
CA GLY A 424 9.18 25.45 -17.82
C GLY A 424 9.87 25.99 -16.57
N ALA A 425 10.31 27.25 -16.58
CA ALA A 425 11.13 27.84 -15.50
C ALA A 425 10.51 27.80 -14.09
N ARG A 426 9.18 27.70 -13.98
CA ARG A 426 8.48 27.54 -12.68
C ARG A 426 8.51 26.10 -12.19
N LEU A 427 8.21 25.13 -13.08
CA LEU A 427 8.26 23.71 -12.74
C LEU A 427 9.70 23.27 -12.49
N GLN A 428 10.67 23.74 -13.28
CA GLN A 428 12.11 23.51 -13.05
C GLN A 428 12.52 23.93 -11.62
N ARG A 429 12.15 25.15 -11.20
CA ARG A 429 12.46 25.64 -9.86
C ARG A 429 11.82 24.79 -8.75
N LEU A 430 10.59 24.34 -8.97
CA LEU A 430 9.90 23.44 -8.04
C LEU A 430 10.59 22.08 -7.99
N ALA A 431 10.82 21.45 -9.14
CA ALA A 431 11.48 20.15 -9.26
C ALA A 431 12.87 20.15 -8.61
N THR A 432 13.68 21.19 -8.84
CA THR A 432 14.99 21.33 -8.18
C THR A 432 14.87 21.48 -6.66
N ARG A 433 13.84 22.19 -6.16
CA ARG A 433 13.62 22.37 -4.72
C ARG A 433 13.16 21.08 -4.04
N GLU A 434 12.27 20.33 -4.68
CA GLU A 434 11.68 19.10 -4.14
C GLU A 434 12.49 17.83 -4.47
N GLY A 435 13.61 17.96 -5.21
CA GLY A 435 14.45 16.83 -5.59
C GLY A 435 13.84 15.91 -6.66
N TRP A 436 12.89 16.40 -7.46
CA TRP A 436 12.26 15.61 -8.53
C TRP A 436 13.24 15.34 -9.68
N GLN A 437 13.02 14.23 -10.38
CA GLN A 437 13.80 13.91 -11.57
C GLN A 437 13.49 14.92 -12.69
N ILE A 438 14.53 15.39 -13.38
CA ILE A 438 14.39 16.31 -14.51
C ILE A 438 14.98 15.64 -15.73
N GLU A 439 14.16 15.46 -16.76
CA GLU A 439 14.56 14.80 -18.00
C GLU A 439 14.49 15.74 -19.21
N ASP A 440 15.45 15.60 -20.12
CA ASP A 440 15.46 16.27 -21.41
C ASP A 440 15.10 15.30 -22.54
N TRP A 441 13.93 15.53 -23.14
CA TRP A 441 13.37 14.78 -24.27
C TRP A 441 13.34 15.61 -25.56
N SER A 442 14.18 16.65 -25.66
CA SER A 442 14.27 17.54 -26.83
C SER A 442 15.01 16.94 -28.02
N LEU A 443 15.61 15.75 -27.87
CA LEU A 443 16.41 15.05 -28.87
C LEU A 443 15.65 13.92 -29.54
#